data_AF-A1C3T2-F1
#
_entry.id   AF-A1C3T2-F1
#
_cell.length_a   1.000
_cell.length_b   1.000
_cell.length_c   1.000
_cell.angle_alpha   90.00
_cell.angle_beta   90.00
_cell.angle_gamma   90.00
#
_symmetry.space_group_name_H-M   'P 1'
#
loop_
_entity.id
_entity.type
_entity.pdbx_description
1 polymer ?
#
loop_
_entity_poly.entity_id
_entity_poly.type
_entity_poly.pdbx_seq_one_letter_code
_entity_poly.pdbx_strand_id
1 'polypeptide(L)'
;MPTSTATSKGQRGHKPKVQRKRTDMEEVDESSQAEIENVYVRLSKTSTSIASRYNPQLADHSALVETWPSLPIDIAAKKAGVIEKLSMLSDRFPNGYVPPHELGKRFLVGRNVRFHNEEEKSLALAEAQRLAQQRADTLSQRKGNLVEPEDVTFKQLSEGNKSTLIEKLVRGSYTKLETQPADKPQVLDEVLKNLRNNETYRSAGKSSQFVAKVESLLASGRPSPVPKA
;
A
#
# COMPACT_ATOMS: atom_id res chain seq x y z
N MET A 1 -62.49 -25.61 -35.84
CA MET A 1 -63.37 -25.66 -37.03
C MET A 1 -64.75 -25.14 -36.62
N PRO A 2 -65.44 -24.42 -37.51
CA PRO A 2 -65.88 -23.00 -37.46
C PRO A 2 -67.26 -22.82 -36.75
N THR A 3 -67.93 -21.67 -36.55
CA THR A 3 -68.22 -20.42 -37.29
C THR A 3 -68.68 -19.33 -36.26
N SER A 4 -68.16 -18.10 -36.27
CA SER A 4 -68.67 -16.86 -36.91
C SER A 4 -70.01 -16.26 -36.41
N THR A 5 -69.90 -15.07 -35.77
CA THR A 5 -70.75 -13.84 -35.85
C THR A 5 -72.22 -13.88 -35.35
N ALA A 6 -72.82 -12.88 -34.67
CA ALA A 6 -72.83 -11.43 -34.93
C ALA A 6 -73.47 -10.58 -33.79
N THR A 7 -73.11 -9.27 -33.73
CA THR A 7 -73.91 -8.04 -33.35
C THR A 7 -74.55 -7.89 -31.93
N SER A 8 -74.68 -6.73 -31.25
CA SER A 8 -74.50 -5.29 -31.54
C SER A 8 -74.56 -4.41 -30.26
N LYS A 9 -74.09 -3.15 -30.39
CA LYS A 9 -74.49 -1.88 -29.74
C LYS A 9 -74.33 -1.67 -28.21
N GLY A 10 -73.44 -0.73 -27.88
CA GLY A 10 -73.48 0.11 -26.68
C GLY A 10 -72.67 1.39 -26.90
N GLN A 11 -73.35 2.53 -27.05
CA GLN A 11 -72.74 3.84 -27.29
C GLN A 11 -72.32 4.53 -25.98
N ARG A 12 -71.14 5.17 -26.05
CA ARG A 12 -70.76 6.47 -25.44
C ARG A 12 -70.61 6.55 -23.92
N GLY A 13 -69.36 6.42 -23.48
CA GLY A 13 -68.81 7.12 -22.33
C GLY A 13 -67.48 7.77 -22.72
N HIS A 14 -67.47 9.10 -22.83
CA HIS A 14 -66.30 9.90 -23.19
C HIS A 14 -65.30 9.88 -22.03
N LYS A 15 -64.17 9.18 -22.17
CA LYS A 15 -63.00 9.34 -21.30
C LYS A 15 -61.87 9.95 -22.13
N PRO A 16 -61.24 11.05 -21.68
CA PRO A 16 -60.13 11.62 -22.43
C PRO A 16 -58.97 10.61 -22.44
N LYS A 17 -58.55 10.20 -23.64
CA LYS A 17 -57.31 9.45 -23.81
C LYS A 17 -56.18 10.35 -23.30
N VAL A 18 -55.60 9.97 -22.18
CA VAL A 18 -54.23 10.37 -21.82
C VAL A 18 -53.36 9.91 -22.98
N GLN A 19 -52.99 10.85 -23.85
CA GLN A 19 -51.91 10.64 -24.81
C GLN A 19 -50.67 10.33 -23.97
N ARG A 20 -50.22 9.07 -24.01
CA ARG A 20 -48.84 8.75 -23.69
C ARG A 20 -48.00 9.61 -24.61
N LYS A 21 -47.44 10.68 -24.05
CA LYS A 21 -46.34 11.44 -24.64
C LYS A 21 -45.24 10.40 -24.84
N ARG A 22 -45.16 9.85 -26.05
CA ARG A 22 -43.93 9.22 -26.54
C ARG A 22 -42.92 10.35 -26.43
N THR A 23 -42.05 10.23 -25.44
CA THR A 23 -40.81 11.00 -25.37
C THR A 23 -40.21 11.01 -26.76
N ASP A 24 -39.90 12.23 -27.24
CA ASP A 24 -39.08 12.46 -28.43
C ASP A 24 -38.07 11.34 -28.55
N MET A 25 -38.25 10.46 -29.54
CA MET A 25 -37.09 10.00 -30.24
C MET A 25 -36.63 11.23 -31.00
N GLU A 26 -35.75 12.01 -30.39
CA GLU A 26 -34.90 12.92 -31.13
C GLU A 26 -34.31 12.07 -32.24
N GLU A 27 -34.80 12.31 -33.46
CA GLU A 27 -34.22 11.84 -34.69
C GLU A 27 -32.85 12.48 -34.70
N VAL A 28 -31.87 11.78 -34.10
CA VAL A 28 -30.49 12.23 -34.03
C VAL A 28 -30.08 12.43 -35.47
N ASP A 29 -29.95 13.70 -35.85
CA ASP A 29 -29.62 14.13 -37.20
C ASP A 29 -28.52 13.22 -37.75
N GLU A 30 -28.75 12.58 -38.89
CA GLU A 30 -27.82 11.64 -39.52
C GLU A 30 -26.44 12.31 -39.72
N SER A 31 -26.42 13.64 -39.85
CA SER A 31 -25.21 14.46 -39.88
C SER A 31 -24.41 14.40 -38.56
N SER A 32 -25.10 14.44 -37.42
CA SER A 32 -24.50 14.37 -36.08
C SER A 32 -23.98 12.96 -35.79
N GLN A 33 -24.67 11.91 -36.27
CA GLN A 33 -24.17 10.54 -36.17
C GLN A 33 -22.91 10.33 -37.02
N ALA A 34 -22.88 10.87 -38.24
CA ALA A 34 -21.71 10.81 -39.12
C ALA A 34 -20.51 11.58 -38.52
N GLU A 35 -20.74 12.71 -37.84
CA GLU A 35 -19.67 13.45 -37.17
C GLU A 35 -19.09 12.67 -35.98
N ILE A 36 -19.94 12.01 -35.18
CA ILE A 36 -19.52 11.13 -34.08
C ILE A 36 -18.74 9.92 -34.61
N GLU A 37 -19.21 9.29 -35.69
CA GLU A 37 -18.53 8.15 -36.31
C GLU A 37 -17.16 8.57 -36.87
N ASN A 38 -17.07 9.74 -37.48
CA ASN A 38 -15.80 10.29 -37.96
C ASN A 38 -14.82 10.56 -36.82
N VAL A 39 -15.29 11.07 -35.67
CA VAL A 39 -14.47 11.25 -34.47
C VAL A 39 -14.01 9.89 -33.92
N TYR A 40 -14.90 8.91 -33.86
CA TYR A 40 -14.55 7.55 -33.43
C TYR A 40 -13.52 6.88 -34.35
N VAL A 41 -13.66 7.04 -35.67
CA VAL A 41 -12.70 6.55 -36.67
C VAL A 41 -11.35 7.26 -36.52
N ARG A 42 -11.33 8.57 -36.20
CA ARG A 42 -10.08 9.30 -35.93
C ARG A 42 -9.40 8.80 -34.66
N LEU A 43 -10.14 8.70 -33.56
CA LEU A 43 -9.62 8.22 -32.28
C LEU A 43 -9.13 6.77 -32.38
N SER A 44 -9.87 5.90 -33.07
CA SER A 44 -9.45 4.50 -33.28
C SER A 44 -8.17 4.41 -34.11
N LYS A 45 -8.05 5.18 -35.20
CA LYS A 45 -6.82 5.26 -36.00
C LYS A 45 -5.64 5.78 -35.19
N THR A 46 -5.84 6.79 -34.34
CA THR A 46 -4.80 7.31 -33.44
C THR A 46 -4.44 6.33 -32.33
N SER A 47 -5.38 5.49 -31.89
CA SER A 47 -5.18 4.48 -30.85
C SER A 47 -4.52 3.19 -31.37
N THR A 48 -4.42 3.00 -32.68
CA THR A 48 -3.72 1.85 -33.27
C THR A 48 -2.26 1.90 -32.85
N SER A 49 -1.81 0.92 -32.07
CA SER A 49 -0.42 0.84 -31.62
C SER A 49 0.52 0.77 -32.82
N ILE A 50 1.48 1.69 -32.90
CA ILE A 50 2.54 1.63 -33.90
C ILE A 50 3.35 0.36 -33.65
N ALA A 51 3.50 -0.49 -34.68
CA ALA A 51 4.29 -1.70 -34.59
C ALA A 51 5.77 -1.35 -34.29
N SER A 52 6.18 -1.45 -33.03
CA SER A 52 7.55 -1.27 -32.62
C SER A 52 8.31 -2.59 -32.77
N ARG A 53 9.44 -2.58 -33.48
CA ARG A 53 10.36 -3.72 -33.46
C ARG A 53 10.93 -3.87 -32.06
N TYR A 54 10.79 -5.06 -31.49
CA TYR A 54 11.40 -5.38 -30.21
C TYR A 54 12.92 -5.31 -30.34
N ASN A 55 13.55 -4.46 -29.53
CA ASN A 55 14.99 -4.40 -29.40
C ASN A 55 15.36 -4.93 -28.00
N PRO A 56 15.84 -6.18 -27.89
CA PRO A 56 16.23 -6.72 -26.59
C PRO A 56 17.37 -5.88 -26.03
N GLN A 57 17.17 -5.35 -24.82
CA GLN A 57 18.29 -4.82 -24.06
C GLN A 57 19.14 -5.99 -23.58
N LEU A 58 20.45 -5.88 -23.75
CA LEU A 58 21.39 -6.83 -23.15
C LEU A 58 21.15 -6.85 -21.64
N ALA A 59 21.05 -8.06 -21.08
CA ALA A 59 20.80 -8.24 -19.65
C ALA A 59 22.00 -7.69 -18.87
N ASP A 60 21.86 -6.46 -18.38
CA ASP A 60 22.84 -5.86 -17.49
C ASP A 60 22.63 -6.38 -16.06
N HIS A 61 23.72 -6.50 -15.31
CA HIS A 61 23.67 -6.93 -13.91
C HIS A 61 22.80 -6.01 -13.07
N SER A 62 22.74 -4.72 -13.40
CA SER A 62 21.89 -3.72 -12.73
C SER A 62 20.40 -4.08 -12.78
N ALA A 63 19.91 -4.59 -13.91
CA ALA A 63 18.52 -4.99 -14.10
C ALA A 63 18.13 -6.23 -13.26
N LEU A 64 19.12 -7.05 -12.90
CA LEU A 64 18.92 -8.27 -12.11
C LEU A 64 18.96 -8.02 -10.61
N VAL A 65 19.44 -6.85 -10.15
CA VAL A 65 19.63 -6.55 -8.72
C VAL A 65 18.33 -6.62 -7.93
N GLU A 66 17.21 -6.14 -8.49
CA GLU A 66 15.92 -6.14 -7.78
C GLU A 66 15.33 -7.54 -7.56
N THR A 67 15.62 -8.48 -8.48
CA THR A 67 15.10 -9.85 -8.44
C THR A 67 16.16 -10.87 -8.04
N TRP A 68 17.33 -10.41 -7.61
CA TRP A 68 18.42 -11.29 -7.22
C TRP A 68 18.05 -12.02 -5.91
N PRO A 69 18.41 -13.31 -5.76
CA PRO A 69 18.06 -14.07 -4.56
C PRO A 69 18.73 -13.49 -3.31
N SER A 70 17.97 -13.33 -2.24
CA SER A 70 18.40 -12.77 -0.95
C SER A 70 19.04 -13.79 -0.01
N LEU A 71 19.97 -14.59 -0.54
CA LEU A 71 20.67 -15.62 0.23
C LEU A 71 21.87 -15.04 1.00
N PRO A 72 22.18 -15.50 2.23
CA PRO A 72 23.29 -14.98 3.03
C PRO A 72 24.68 -15.51 2.58
N ILE A 73 24.86 -15.79 1.29
CA ILE A 73 26.06 -16.46 0.74
C ILE A 73 27.13 -15.48 0.25
N ASP A 74 26.72 -14.42 -0.45
CA ASP A 74 27.62 -13.50 -1.15
C ASP A 74 27.18 -12.05 -0.93
N ILE A 75 28.06 -11.10 -1.21
CA ILE A 75 27.82 -9.66 -1.12
C ILE A 75 26.65 -9.25 -2.02
N ALA A 76 26.56 -9.77 -3.24
CA ALA A 76 25.44 -9.47 -4.14
C ALA A 76 24.09 -9.93 -3.54
N ALA A 77 24.06 -11.14 -2.98
CA ALA A 77 22.88 -11.71 -2.37
C ALA A 77 22.49 -11.00 -1.05
N LYS A 78 23.47 -10.56 -0.25
CA LYS A 78 23.24 -9.70 0.92
C LYS A 78 22.66 -8.33 0.54
N LYS A 79 23.15 -7.71 -0.53
CA LYS A 79 22.59 -6.46 -1.08
C LYS A 79 21.14 -6.66 -1.52
N ALA A 80 20.85 -7.75 -2.23
CA ALA A 80 19.51 -8.10 -2.65
C ALA A 80 18.55 -8.26 -1.46
N GLY A 81 18.99 -8.90 -0.37
CA GLY A 81 18.20 -8.98 0.86
C GLY A 81 17.88 -7.62 1.49
N VAL A 82 18.81 -6.66 1.45
CA VAL A 82 18.51 -5.28 1.90
C VAL A 82 17.46 -4.63 1.00
N ILE A 83 17.59 -4.77 -0.32
CA ILE A 83 16.64 -4.20 -1.30
C ILE A 83 15.25 -4.81 -1.14
N GLU A 84 15.16 -6.12 -0.93
CA GLU A 84 13.90 -6.81 -0.66
C GLU A 84 13.22 -6.25 0.59
N LYS A 85 13.96 -6.09 1.70
CA LYS A 85 13.40 -5.54 2.94
C LYS A 85 12.99 -4.07 2.79
N LEU A 86 13.77 -3.25 2.10
CA LEU A 86 13.39 -1.86 1.81
C LEU A 86 12.14 -1.79 0.92
N SER A 87 12.03 -2.69 -0.06
CA SER A 87 10.87 -2.77 -0.93
C SER A 87 9.62 -3.18 -0.15
N MET A 88 9.74 -4.19 0.72
CA MET A 88 8.68 -4.61 1.65
C MET A 88 8.24 -3.48 2.59
N LEU A 89 9.18 -2.71 3.16
CA LEU A 89 8.85 -1.56 4.02
C LEU A 89 8.14 -0.42 3.28
N SER A 90 8.38 -0.30 1.97
CA SER A 90 7.78 0.73 1.12
C SER A 90 6.50 0.28 0.39
N ASP A 91 6.02 -0.94 0.66
CA ASP A 91 4.94 -1.59 -0.09
C ASP A 91 5.18 -1.55 -1.62
N ARG A 92 6.40 -1.88 -2.05
CA ARG A 92 6.77 -1.99 -3.48
C ARG A 92 7.12 -3.43 -3.84
N PHE A 93 6.72 -3.81 -5.04
CA PHE A 93 7.13 -5.07 -5.68
C PHE A 93 8.39 -4.85 -6.52
N PRO A 94 9.29 -5.84 -6.61
CA PRO A 94 10.42 -5.80 -7.54
C PRO A 94 9.95 -5.57 -8.98
N ASN A 95 10.63 -4.69 -9.71
CA ASN A 95 10.29 -4.24 -11.07
C ASN A 95 8.87 -3.65 -11.20
N GLY A 96 8.22 -3.32 -10.08
CA GLY A 96 6.88 -2.76 -10.06
C GLY A 96 6.88 -1.26 -10.35
N TYR A 97 6.03 -0.84 -11.29
CA TYR A 97 5.73 0.56 -11.50
C TYR A 97 4.73 1.05 -10.44
N VAL A 98 5.08 2.14 -9.76
CA VAL A 98 4.16 2.85 -8.85
C VAL A 98 4.02 4.27 -9.37
N PRO A 99 2.79 4.75 -9.65
CA PRO A 99 2.60 6.09 -10.16
C PRO A 99 3.14 7.18 -9.21
N PRO A 100 3.71 8.28 -9.73
CA PRO A 100 4.24 9.36 -8.90
C PRO A 100 3.22 9.98 -7.93
N HIS A 101 1.95 10.09 -8.35
CA HIS A 101 0.89 10.62 -7.49
C HIS A 101 0.63 9.72 -6.26
N GLU A 102 0.79 8.40 -6.40
CA GLU A 102 0.65 7.46 -5.30
C GLU A 102 1.85 7.53 -4.36
N LEU A 103 3.06 7.62 -4.90
CA LEU A 103 4.28 7.81 -4.12
C LEU A 103 4.23 9.12 -3.33
N GLY A 104 3.78 10.21 -3.96
CA GLY A 104 3.60 11.51 -3.31
C GLY A 104 2.56 11.47 -2.18
N LYS A 105 1.45 10.74 -2.38
CA LYS A 105 0.45 10.51 -1.32
C LYS A 105 1.02 9.70 -0.16
N ARG A 106 1.76 8.62 -0.43
CA ARG A 106 2.41 7.79 0.61
C ARG A 106 3.41 8.61 1.41
N PHE A 107 4.18 9.46 0.72
CA PHE A 107 5.14 10.37 1.33
C PHE A 107 4.46 11.37 2.28
N LEU A 108 3.37 12.03 1.85
CA LEU A 108 2.64 12.99 2.67
C LEU A 108 2.00 12.37 3.93
N VAL A 109 1.57 11.11 3.85
CA VAL A 109 1.03 10.35 5.00
C VAL A 109 2.14 9.95 5.99
N GLY A 110 3.41 10.09 5.63
CA GLY A 110 4.55 9.69 6.46
C GLY A 110 4.87 8.20 6.37
N ARG A 111 4.47 7.51 5.29
CA ARG A 111 4.89 6.13 5.02
C ARG A 111 6.32 6.09 4.51
N ASN A 112 6.99 4.95 4.65
CA ASN A 112 8.29 4.73 4.03
C ASN A 112 8.12 4.64 2.50
N VAL A 113 8.99 5.33 1.77
CA VAL A 113 8.98 5.33 0.30
C VAL A 113 10.38 5.00 -0.20
N ARG A 114 10.45 4.06 -1.15
CA ARG A 114 11.66 3.74 -1.92
C ARG A 114 11.45 4.27 -3.34
N PHE A 115 12.44 4.99 -3.85
CA PHE A 115 12.49 5.44 -5.25
C PHE A 115 13.42 4.54 -6.04
N HIS A 116 13.06 4.27 -7.30
CA HIS A 116 13.89 3.51 -8.22
C HIS A 116 15.02 4.37 -8.81
N ASN A 117 14.71 5.61 -9.18
CA ASN A 117 15.66 6.59 -9.71
C ASN A 117 15.37 8.01 -9.18
N GLU A 118 16.26 8.96 -9.49
CA GLU A 118 16.12 10.36 -9.06
C GLU A 118 14.98 11.09 -9.77
N GLU A 119 14.65 10.68 -11.00
CA GLU A 119 13.53 11.22 -11.77
C GLU A 119 12.18 10.87 -11.12
N GLU A 120 11.97 9.62 -10.72
CA GLU A 120 10.76 9.21 -9.99
C GLU A 120 10.66 9.94 -8.65
N LYS A 121 11.80 10.16 -7.98
CA LYS A 121 11.85 10.94 -6.74
C LYS A 121 11.41 12.39 -6.97
N SER A 122 11.90 13.06 -8.02
CA SER A 122 11.53 14.45 -8.29
C SER A 122 10.06 14.59 -8.66
N LEU A 123 9.53 13.67 -9.49
CA LEU A 123 8.11 13.62 -9.84
C LEU A 123 7.22 13.35 -8.62
N ALA A 124 7.60 12.41 -7.76
CA ALA A 124 6.85 12.10 -6.55
C ALA A 124 6.84 13.26 -5.55
N LEU A 125 7.95 14.00 -5.44
CA LEU A 125 8.04 15.19 -4.59
C LEU A 125 7.20 16.34 -5.14
N ALA A 126 7.21 16.56 -6.45
CA ALA A 126 6.35 17.56 -7.10
C ALA A 126 4.86 17.24 -6.86
N GLU A 127 4.46 15.97 -6.99
CA GLU A 127 3.10 15.53 -6.67
C GLU A 127 2.76 15.69 -5.18
N ALA A 128 3.69 15.37 -4.28
CA ALA A 128 3.48 15.58 -2.85
C ALA A 128 3.31 17.07 -2.50
N GLN A 129 4.09 17.96 -3.11
CA GLN A 129 3.93 19.42 -2.96
C GLN A 129 2.57 19.88 -3.49
N ARG A 130 2.15 19.38 -4.66
CA ARG A 130 0.83 19.66 -5.23
C ARG A 130 -0.29 19.23 -4.28
N LEU A 131 -0.18 18.04 -3.68
CA LEU A 131 -1.16 17.53 -2.71
C LEU A 131 -1.15 18.34 -1.40
N ALA A 132 0.02 18.76 -0.93
CA ALA A 132 0.14 19.60 0.26
C ALA A 132 -0.52 20.98 0.03
N GLN A 133 -0.31 21.58 -1.14
CA GLN A 133 -0.97 22.83 -1.53
C GLN A 133 -2.50 22.66 -1.58
N GLN A 134 -3.00 21.63 -2.25
CA GLN A 134 -4.43 21.37 -2.32
C GLN A 134 -5.07 21.19 -0.94
N ARG A 135 -4.36 20.54 -0.02
CA ARG A 135 -4.81 20.38 1.37
C ARG A 135 -4.85 21.72 2.10
N ALA A 136 -3.83 22.57 1.92
CA ALA A 136 -3.76 23.90 2.50
C ALA A 136 -4.86 24.82 1.96
N ASP A 137 -5.12 24.81 0.65
CA ASP A 137 -6.19 25.57 0.00
C ASP A 137 -7.57 25.16 0.54
N THR A 138 -7.81 23.84 0.63
CA THR A 138 -9.06 23.29 1.16
C THR A 138 -9.27 23.67 2.63
N LEU A 139 -8.20 23.64 3.43
CA LEU A 139 -8.25 24.07 4.83
C LEU A 139 -8.46 25.58 4.96
N SER A 140 -7.88 26.37 4.06
CA SER A 140 -8.02 27.82 4.03
C SER A 140 -9.44 28.23 3.69
N GLN A 141 -10.04 27.61 2.68
CA GLN A 141 -11.46 27.81 2.33
C GLN A 141 -12.39 27.45 3.50
N ARG A 142 -12.11 26.35 4.20
CA ARG A 142 -12.95 25.90 5.32
C ARG A 142 -12.81 26.77 6.57
N LYS A 143 -11.59 27.23 6.88
CA LYS A 143 -11.30 28.02 8.09
C LYS A 143 -11.43 29.53 7.88
N GLY A 144 -11.47 29.99 6.64
CA GLY A 144 -11.48 31.41 6.28
C GLY A 144 -10.15 32.14 6.47
N ASN A 145 -9.10 31.44 6.92
CA ASN A 145 -7.77 31.99 7.15
C ASN A 145 -6.77 31.33 6.19
N LEU A 146 -5.81 32.11 5.67
CA LEU A 146 -4.75 31.57 4.83
C LEU A 146 -3.88 30.60 5.63
N VAL A 147 -3.85 29.33 5.22
CA VAL A 147 -3.00 28.28 5.76
C VAL A 147 -1.89 28.01 4.75
N GLU A 148 -0.64 28.11 5.19
CA GLU A 148 0.52 27.78 4.36
C GLU A 148 0.62 26.28 4.10
N PRO A 149 1.10 25.85 2.92
CA PRO A 149 1.35 24.45 2.60
C PRO A 149 2.42 23.82 3.50
N GLU A 150 2.25 22.53 3.80
CA GLU A 150 3.26 21.75 4.53
C GLU A 150 4.55 21.64 3.70
N ASP A 151 5.72 21.85 4.32
CA ASP A 151 7.02 21.69 3.65
C ASP A 151 7.30 20.20 3.34
N VAL A 152 7.44 19.90 2.05
CA VAL A 152 7.62 18.55 1.53
C VAL A 152 9.11 18.35 1.19
N THR A 153 9.89 17.98 2.20
CA THR A 153 11.32 17.68 2.04
C THR A 153 11.62 16.20 2.32
N PHE A 154 12.22 15.50 1.34
CA PHE A 154 12.62 14.11 1.51
C PHE A 154 13.75 13.96 2.52
N LYS A 155 13.46 13.34 3.65
CA LYS A 155 14.46 12.96 4.66
C LYS A 155 14.98 11.56 4.36
N GLN A 156 16.25 11.47 4.00
CA GLN A 156 16.92 10.19 3.89
C GLN A 156 16.94 9.47 5.25
N LEU A 157 17.06 8.14 5.20
CA LEU A 157 17.26 7.34 6.40
C LEU A 157 18.52 7.81 7.15
N SER A 158 18.41 8.01 8.46
CA SER A 158 19.54 8.44 9.30
C SER A 158 20.67 7.41 9.27
N GLU A 159 21.91 7.85 9.48
CA GLU A 159 23.08 6.96 9.49
C GLU A 159 22.97 5.88 10.57
N GLY A 160 22.45 6.20 11.75
CA GLY A 160 22.21 5.22 12.82
C GLY A 160 21.18 4.15 12.43
N ASN A 161 20.16 4.53 11.66
CA ASN A 161 19.19 3.55 11.16
C ASN A 161 19.78 2.71 10.02
N LYS A 162 20.61 3.31 9.15
CA LYS A 162 21.35 2.59 8.11
C LYS A 162 22.32 1.57 8.71
N SER A 163 23.09 1.95 9.72
CA SER A 163 24.02 1.02 10.40
C SER A 163 23.28 -0.11 11.10
N THR A 164 22.21 0.20 11.83
CA THR A 164 21.36 -0.81 12.49
C THR A 164 20.78 -1.80 11.48
N LEU A 165 20.36 -1.32 10.31
CA LEU A 165 19.82 -2.17 9.24
C LEU A 165 20.90 -3.12 8.70
N ILE A 166 22.11 -2.61 8.44
CA ILE A 166 23.26 -3.38 7.97
C ILE A 166 23.68 -4.42 9.02
N GLU A 167 23.76 -4.03 10.29
CA GLU A 167 24.11 -4.93 11.38
C GLU A 167 23.14 -6.11 11.50
N LYS A 168 21.84 -5.83 11.43
CA LYS A 168 20.82 -6.88 11.56
C LYS A 168 20.69 -7.75 10.31
N LEU A 169 20.60 -7.15 9.12
CA LEU A 169 20.33 -7.89 7.88
C LEU A 169 21.59 -8.49 7.25
N VAL A 170 22.71 -7.77 7.24
CA VAL A 170 23.92 -8.18 6.53
C VAL A 170 24.87 -8.93 7.46
N ARG A 171 25.09 -8.41 8.67
CA ARG A 171 26.01 -9.01 9.64
C ARG A 171 25.35 -10.04 10.55
N GLY A 172 24.02 -10.08 10.64
CA GLY A 172 23.31 -10.96 11.57
C GLY A 172 23.66 -10.68 13.04
N SER A 173 23.96 -9.42 13.37
CA SER A 173 24.29 -9.01 14.74
C SER A 173 23.00 -8.88 15.56
N TYR A 174 22.56 -10.02 16.08
CA TYR A 174 21.40 -10.10 16.97
C TYR A 174 21.83 -9.91 18.42
N THR A 175 20.94 -9.34 19.23
CA THR A 175 21.16 -9.13 20.67
C THR A 175 21.48 -10.46 21.35
N LYS A 176 22.70 -10.60 21.86
CA LYS A 176 23.12 -11.77 22.64
C LYS A 176 22.31 -11.82 23.94
N LEU A 177 22.15 -13.01 24.50
CA LEU A 177 21.55 -13.17 25.83
C LEU A 177 22.56 -12.62 26.84
N GLU A 178 22.14 -11.64 27.64
CA GLU A 178 22.87 -11.32 28.86
C GLU A 178 22.64 -12.50 29.81
N THR A 179 23.73 -13.08 30.31
CA THR A 179 23.66 -14.07 31.39
C THR A 179 23.00 -13.36 32.57
N GLN A 180 21.85 -13.85 33.02
CA GLN A 180 21.20 -13.21 34.15
C GLN A 180 22.05 -13.38 35.42
N PRO A 181 21.98 -12.40 36.34
CA PRO A 181 22.67 -12.51 37.63
C PRO A 181 22.19 -13.77 38.36
N ALA A 182 23.10 -14.42 39.10
CA ALA A 182 22.91 -15.73 39.75
C ALA A 182 21.70 -15.83 40.70
N ASP A 183 21.07 -14.70 41.04
CA ASP A 183 19.91 -14.62 41.93
C ASP A 183 18.56 -14.93 41.25
N LYS A 184 18.53 -15.11 39.92
CA LYS A 184 17.29 -15.42 39.19
C LYS A 184 17.19 -16.90 38.82
N PRO A 185 15.97 -17.48 38.85
CA PRO A 185 15.77 -18.90 38.55
C PRO A 185 16.11 -19.22 37.08
N GLN A 186 16.87 -20.30 36.86
CA GLN A 186 17.29 -20.77 35.53
C GLN A 186 16.14 -20.97 34.53
N VAL A 187 14.94 -21.27 35.04
CA VAL A 187 13.72 -21.40 34.23
C VAL A 187 13.39 -20.10 33.46
N LEU A 188 13.66 -18.93 34.05
CA LEU A 188 13.44 -17.64 33.37
C LEU A 188 14.41 -17.45 32.20
N ASP A 189 15.63 -17.96 32.30
CA ASP A 189 16.61 -17.87 31.21
C ASP A 189 16.17 -18.72 30.01
N GLU A 190 15.66 -19.92 30.25
CA GLU A 190 15.11 -20.78 29.20
C GLU A 190 13.87 -20.17 28.54
N VAL A 191 12.97 -19.60 29.36
CA VAL A 191 11.80 -18.87 28.87
C VAL A 191 12.22 -17.71 27.98
N LEU A 192 13.15 -16.86 28.42
CA LEU A 192 13.61 -15.71 27.65
C LEU A 192 14.29 -16.12 26.35
N LYS A 193 15.08 -17.20 26.37
CA LYS A 193 15.69 -17.77 25.17
C LYS A 193 14.64 -18.21 24.15
N ASN A 194 13.60 -18.92 24.60
CA ASN A 194 12.51 -19.37 23.73
C ASN A 194 11.67 -18.21 23.19
N LEU A 195 11.35 -17.22 24.02
CA LEU A 195 10.59 -16.04 23.60
C LEU A 195 11.35 -15.21 22.56
N ARG A 196 12.68 -15.10 22.65
CA ARG A 196 13.49 -14.36 21.68
C ARG A 196 13.61 -15.07 20.33
N ASN A 197 13.67 -16.41 20.32
CA ASN A 197 13.75 -17.20 19.10
C ASN A 197 12.42 -17.30 18.36
N ASN A 198 11.32 -16.85 18.98
CA ASN A 198 9.99 -16.88 18.39
C ASN A 198 9.54 -15.48 17.98
N GLU A 199 9.48 -15.23 16.67
CA GLU A 199 9.06 -13.93 16.13
C GLU A 199 7.65 -13.52 16.57
N THR A 200 6.76 -14.48 16.84
CA THR A 200 5.39 -14.23 17.31
C THR A 200 5.37 -13.43 18.62
N TYR A 201 6.33 -13.72 19.52
CA TYR A 201 6.45 -13.07 20.82
C TYR A 201 7.28 -11.78 20.80
N ARG A 202 7.88 -11.44 19.64
CA ARG A 202 8.62 -10.19 19.45
C ARG A 202 7.72 -8.98 19.22
N SER A 203 6.42 -9.20 19.03
CA SER A 203 5.43 -8.14 18.95
C SER A 203 5.34 -7.34 20.26
N ALA A 204 5.03 -6.05 20.13
CA ALA A 204 5.06 -5.10 21.24
C ALA A 204 4.25 -5.61 22.44
N GLY A 205 4.92 -5.74 23.59
CA GLY A 205 4.29 -6.09 24.87
C GLY A 205 4.06 -7.59 25.12
N LYS A 206 4.11 -8.49 24.14
CA LYS A 206 3.78 -9.92 24.37
C LYS A 206 4.83 -10.65 25.20
N SER A 207 6.10 -10.47 24.86
CA SER A 207 7.20 -11.06 25.62
C SER A 207 7.24 -10.54 27.06
N SER A 208 7.02 -9.24 27.28
CA SER A 208 7.00 -8.66 28.62
C SER A 208 5.78 -9.12 29.43
N GLN A 209 4.59 -9.20 28.83
CA GLN A 209 3.40 -9.75 29.48
C GLN A 209 3.59 -11.20 29.89
N PHE A 210 4.21 -12.03 29.03
CA PHE A 210 4.50 -13.42 29.34
C PHE A 210 5.47 -13.53 30.53
N VAL A 211 6.60 -12.80 30.47
CA VAL A 211 7.61 -12.82 31.53
C VAL A 211 7.02 -12.34 32.85
N ALA A 212 6.25 -11.25 32.86
CA ALA A 212 5.59 -10.75 34.06
C ALA A 212 4.62 -11.77 34.67
N LYS A 213 3.90 -12.55 33.83
CA LYS A 213 3.00 -13.59 34.33
C LYS A 213 3.76 -14.77 34.94
N VAL A 214 4.88 -15.17 34.33
CA VAL A 214 5.74 -16.24 34.88
C VAL A 214 6.36 -15.80 36.20
N GLU A 215 6.89 -14.57 36.28
CA GLU A 215 7.44 -14.01 37.53
C GLU A 215 6.37 -13.94 38.63
N SER A 216 5.14 -13.53 38.30
CA SER A 216 4.02 -13.52 39.24
C SER A 216 3.68 -14.92 39.80
N LEU A 217 3.67 -15.95 38.95
CA LEU A 217 3.42 -17.33 39.39
C LEU A 217 4.56 -17.88 40.24
N LEU A 218 5.81 -17.57 39.88
CA LEU A 218 6.99 -17.97 40.65
C LEU A 218 7.04 -17.29 42.03
N ALA A 219 6.61 -16.02 42.13
CA ALA A 219 6.51 -15.30 43.39
C ALA A 219 5.40 -15.87 44.29
N SER A 220 4.25 -16.23 43.71
CA SER A 220 3.11 -16.80 44.45
C SER A 220 3.36 -18.18 45.04
N GLY A 221 4.30 -18.95 44.50
CA GLY A 221 4.60 -20.32 44.95
C GLY A 221 5.65 -20.41 46.07
N ARG A 222 6.24 -19.29 46.52
CA ARG A 222 7.25 -19.30 47.59
C ARG A 222 6.59 -19.47 48.97
N PRO A 223 6.96 -20.48 49.78
CA PRO A 223 6.43 -20.64 51.12
C PRO A 223 6.83 -19.45 52.01
N SER A 224 5.90 -18.94 52.80
CA SER A 224 6.17 -17.89 53.79
C SER A 224 7.23 -18.37 54.78
N PRO A 225 8.24 -17.55 55.14
CA PRO A 225 9.25 -17.94 56.11
C PRO A 225 8.56 -18.26 57.44
N VAL A 226 8.68 -19.51 57.88
CA VAL A 226 8.21 -19.94 59.20
C VAL A 226 8.97 -19.14 60.25
N PRO A 227 8.29 -18.40 61.15
CA PRO A 227 8.98 -17.65 62.19
C PRO A 227 9.73 -18.64 63.09
N LYS A 228 11.03 -18.42 63.27
CA LYS A 228 11.84 -19.16 64.25
C LYS A 228 11.30 -18.82 65.64
N ALA A 229 10.78 -19.83 66.33
CA ALA A 229 10.47 -19.79 67.76
C ALA A 229 11.74 -19.85 68.60
#